data_AF-A0A2E0DU88-F1
#
_entry.id   AF-A0A2E0DU88-F1
#
_cell.length_a   1.000
_cell.length_b   1.000
_cell.length_c   1.000
_cell.angle_alpha   90.00
_cell.angle_beta   90.00
_cell.angle_gamma   90.00
#
_symmetry.space_group_name_H-M   'P 1'
#
loop_
_entity.id
_entity.type
_entity.pdbx_description
1 polymer ?
#
loop_
_entity_poly.entity_id
_entity_poly.type
_entity_poly.pdbx_seq_one_letter_code
_entity_poly.pdbx_strand_id
1 'polypeptide(L)'
;MDDKILLGIIIGAGSALFFLILFFINRLRKRRDLKQQMQLRTASRAPLSSMRSQRNDRRNARQHVVSRGLQLDQLNDSAQQAYQQRQQRRVSQYTDLQLVMDEIFIPERDAVETEDEEDESLEDRSTWIAENEDNLNAHANLVAEEEVGTGISVRVTDEEDRELMERLAREGGKSGVVQISLAWDDYNDLDMHVFCPSGERIYFNNRKSVCGGELDVDMNVRPKSKKPIENVVWTDEAPDGEYKIGVHFYRHHRKRRTKKTCQFRLRVVTYGQAKEYSGELTHGDPMSMITSFILIKPDEEE
;
A
#
# COMPACT_ATOMS: atom_id res chain seq x y z
N MET A 1 -30.51 44.40 39.64
CA MET A 1 -29.94 43.33 38.80
C MET A 1 -28.87 42.68 39.65
N ASP A 2 -29.03 41.40 39.99
CA ASP A 2 -28.18 40.71 40.97
C ASP A 2 -26.72 40.61 40.50
N ASP A 3 -25.77 40.95 41.37
CA ASP A 3 -24.32 40.85 41.13
C ASP A 3 -23.88 39.43 40.73
N LYS A 4 -24.66 38.42 41.13
CA LYS A 4 -24.46 37.01 40.73
C LYS A 4 -24.73 36.77 39.24
N ILE A 5 -25.66 37.51 38.63
CA ILE A 5 -25.98 37.42 37.20
C ILE A 5 -24.88 38.12 36.38
N LEU A 6 -24.37 39.26 36.85
CA LEU A 6 -23.28 39.98 36.19
C LEU A 6 -21.97 39.17 36.19
N LEU A 7 -21.63 38.53 37.31
CA LEU A 7 -20.45 37.66 37.42
C LEU A 7 -20.58 36.41 36.52
N GLY A 8 -21.78 35.81 36.45
CA GLY A 8 -22.05 34.68 35.55
C GLY A 8 -21.92 35.03 34.06
N ILE A 9 -22.34 36.23 33.65
CA ILE A 9 -22.19 36.72 32.28
C ILE A 9 -20.72 36.98 31.93
N ILE A 10 -19.92 37.54 32.85
CA ILE A 10 -18.50 37.81 32.60
C ILE A 10 -17.70 36.51 32.47
N ILE A 11 -17.98 35.50 33.31
CA ILE A 11 -17.32 34.18 33.25
C ILE A 11 -17.77 33.41 31.99
N GLY A 12 -19.07 33.48 31.63
CA GLY A 12 -19.61 32.90 30.40
C GLY A 12 -19.06 33.55 29.12
N ALA A 13 -18.91 34.88 29.10
CA ALA A 13 -18.35 35.61 27.96
C ALA A 13 -16.84 35.39 27.83
N GLY A 14 -16.10 35.33 28.94
CA GLY A 14 -14.67 35.04 28.95
C GLY A 14 -14.34 33.63 28.47
N SER A 15 -15.15 32.63 28.86
CA SER A 15 -15.02 31.26 28.39
C SER A 15 -15.38 31.13 26.90
N ALA A 16 -16.45 31.76 26.43
CA ALA A 16 -16.79 31.79 25.01
C ALA A 16 -15.68 32.43 24.14
N LEU A 17 -15.09 33.54 24.61
CA LEU A 17 -13.97 34.20 23.93
C LEU A 17 -12.72 33.30 23.89
N PHE A 18 -12.43 32.57 24.98
CA PHE A 18 -11.34 31.60 25.05
C PHE A 18 -11.53 30.44 24.05
N PHE A 19 -12.73 29.86 23.98
CA PHE A 19 -13.04 28.80 23.00
C PHE A 19 -12.99 29.31 21.55
N LEU A 20 -13.41 30.55 21.28
CA LEU A 20 -13.26 31.17 19.96
C LEU A 20 -11.79 31.36 19.58
N ILE A 21 -10.96 31.85 20.51
CA ILE A 21 -9.51 32.00 20.29
C ILE A 21 -8.87 30.63 20.02
N LEU A 22 -9.18 29.60 20.82
CA LEU A 22 -8.72 28.23 20.59
C LEU A 22 -9.17 27.70 19.23
N PHE A 23 -10.42 27.93 18.84
CA PHE A 23 -10.95 27.55 17.53
C PHE A 23 -10.18 28.21 16.39
N PHE A 24 -9.90 29.52 16.49
CA PHE A 24 -9.10 30.23 15.48
C PHE A 24 -7.65 29.74 15.45
N ILE A 25 -7.01 29.50 16.59
CA ILE A 25 -5.66 28.93 16.67
C ILE A 25 -5.65 27.54 16.02
N ASN A 26 -6.62 26.68 16.34
CA ASN A 26 -6.71 25.33 15.79
C ASN A 26 -7.00 25.35 14.28
N ARG A 27 -7.85 26.28 13.82
CA ARG A 27 -8.13 26.50 12.40
C ARG A 27 -6.90 27.03 11.64
N LEU A 28 -6.10 27.90 12.26
CA LEU A 28 -4.85 28.41 11.68
C LEU A 28 -3.77 27.32 11.63
N ARG A 29 -3.64 26.50 12.67
CA ARG A 29 -2.77 25.31 12.68
C ARG A 29 -3.17 24.36 11.55
N LYS A 30 -4.45 23.95 11.51
CA LYS A 30 -4.98 23.08 10.45
C LYS A 30 -4.77 23.63 9.04
N ARG A 31 -4.91 24.95 8.84
CA ARG A 31 -4.61 25.61 7.55
C ARG A 31 -3.12 25.58 7.19
N ARG A 32 -2.22 25.75 8.17
CA ARG A 32 -0.78 25.65 7.96
C ARG A 32 -0.39 24.22 7.60
N ASP A 33 -0.92 23.25 8.33
CA ASP A 33 -0.68 21.82 8.08
C ASP A 33 -1.16 21.42 6.67
N LEU A 34 -2.36 21.87 6.28
CA LEU A 34 -2.89 21.65 4.92
C LEU A 34 -2.02 22.28 3.83
N LYS A 35 -1.51 23.51 4.04
CA LYS A 35 -0.60 24.15 3.09
C LYS A 35 0.73 23.42 2.98
N GLN A 36 1.28 22.98 4.11
CA GLN A 36 2.52 22.21 4.17
C GLN A 36 2.34 20.85 3.48
N GLN A 37 1.24 20.15 3.75
CA GLN A 37 0.87 18.91 3.04
C GLN A 37 0.70 19.13 1.54
N MET A 38 0.04 20.21 1.11
CA MET A 38 -0.09 20.55 -0.31
C MET A 38 1.27 20.81 -0.96
N GLN A 39 2.16 21.56 -0.29
CA GLN A 39 3.51 21.83 -0.78
C GLN A 39 4.35 20.56 -0.90
N LEU A 40 4.25 19.65 0.08
CA LEU A 40 4.92 18.36 0.04
C LEU A 40 4.37 17.48 -1.10
N ARG A 41 3.04 17.48 -1.31
CA ARG A 41 2.39 16.80 -2.43
C ARG A 41 2.79 17.38 -3.79
N THR A 42 2.87 18.70 -3.94
CA THR A 42 3.32 19.30 -5.21
C THR A 42 4.80 19.07 -5.46
N ALA A 43 5.64 19.01 -4.42
CA ALA A 43 7.06 18.69 -4.54
C ALA A 43 7.32 17.22 -4.95
N SER A 44 6.45 16.28 -4.53
CA SER A 44 6.52 14.88 -4.99
C SER A 44 5.91 14.66 -6.39
N ARG A 45 5.11 15.60 -6.89
CA ARG A 45 4.63 15.63 -8.30
C ARG A 45 5.69 16.21 -9.24
N ALA A 46 6.96 15.84 -9.08
CA ALA A 46 7.92 16.03 -10.16
C ALA A 46 7.40 15.28 -11.40
N PRO A 47 7.62 15.81 -12.62
CA PRO A 47 6.94 15.34 -13.82
C PRO A 47 7.15 13.84 -13.94
N LEU A 48 6.05 13.09 -13.95
CA LEU A 48 6.06 11.66 -14.22
C LEU A 48 7.02 11.42 -15.39
N SER A 49 8.01 10.55 -15.19
CA SER A 49 8.99 10.27 -16.24
C SER A 49 8.23 9.63 -17.41
N SER A 50 7.91 10.44 -18.41
CA SER A 50 7.26 10.00 -19.64
C SER A 50 8.28 9.16 -20.43
N MET A 51 8.42 7.89 -20.07
CA MET A 51 9.09 6.94 -20.96
C MET A 51 8.17 6.70 -22.15
N ARG A 52 8.27 7.58 -23.17
CA ARG A 52 7.68 7.36 -24.48
C ARG A 52 8.48 6.24 -25.16
N SER A 53 8.01 5.01 -25.02
CA SER A 53 8.58 3.85 -25.69
C SER A 53 8.32 3.96 -27.19
N GLN A 54 9.32 4.40 -27.96
CA GLN A 54 9.37 4.17 -29.40
C GLN A 54 9.95 2.77 -29.64
N ARG A 55 9.09 1.75 -29.61
CA ARG A 55 9.36 0.49 -30.32
C ARG A 55 8.24 0.26 -31.33
N ASN A 56 8.59 0.41 -32.60
CA ASN A 56 7.76 0.12 -33.76
C ASN A 56 7.48 -1.39 -33.80
N ASP A 57 6.40 -1.84 -33.16
CA ASP A 57 5.83 -3.15 -33.44
C ASP A 57 4.42 -2.96 -34.03
N ARG A 58 4.33 -3.15 -35.34
CA ARG A 58 3.19 -2.81 -36.22
C ARG A 58 2.00 -3.77 -36.12
N ARG A 59 1.79 -4.46 -35.00
CA ARG A 59 0.73 -5.48 -34.88
C ARG A 59 0.04 -5.49 -33.51
N ASN A 60 -0.53 -4.36 -33.11
CA ASN A 60 -1.83 -4.26 -32.41
C ASN A 60 -2.03 -2.81 -31.92
N ALA A 61 -2.97 -2.12 -32.54
CA ALA A 61 -3.35 -0.76 -32.21
C ALA A 61 -4.17 -0.74 -30.91
N ARG A 62 -3.50 -0.34 -29.82
CA ARG A 62 -4.01 0.36 -28.61
C ARG A 62 -2.87 0.37 -27.58
N GLN A 63 -1.78 1.09 -27.87
CA GLN A 63 -0.71 1.28 -26.89
C GLN A 63 -1.20 2.31 -25.87
N HIS A 64 -1.72 1.84 -24.72
CA HIS A 64 -1.87 2.70 -23.55
C HIS A 64 -0.51 3.30 -23.20
N VAL A 65 -0.49 4.60 -22.95
CA VAL A 65 0.72 5.26 -22.46
C VAL A 65 0.81 4.98 -20.97
N VAL A 66 1.92 4.35 -20.56
CA VAL A 66 2.20 4.03 -19.16
C VAL A 66 3.14 5.07 -18.58
N SER A 67 2.63 5.86 -17.66
CA SER A 67 3.40 6.87 -16.92
C SER A 67 3.73 6.34 -15.53
N ARG A 68 4.99 6.30 -15.12
CA ARG A 68 5.40 5.69 -13.84
C ARG A 68 5.69 6.74 -12.78
N GLY A 69 5.27 6.44 -11.54
CA GLY A 69 5.57 7.23 -10.36
C GLY A 69 7.05 7.23 -10.01
N LEU A 70 7.49 8.29 -9.32
CA LEU A 70 8.87 8.45 -8.90
C LEU A 70 9.22 7.45 -7.80
N GLN A 71 10.45 6.97 -7.83
CA GLN A 71 11.00 6.14 -6.76
C GLN A 71 11.86 6.97 -5.80
N LEU A 72 11.97 6.54 -4.56
CA LEU A 72 12.67 7.26 -3.49
C LEU A 72 14.13 7.56 -3.84
N ASP A 73 14.81 6.64 -4.53
CA ASP A 73 16.19 6.77 -5.00
C ASP A 73 16.37 7.81 -6.12
N GLN A 74 15.28 8.26 -6.74
CA GLN A 74 15.28 9.29 -7.78
C GLN A 74 15.06 10.70 -7.22
N LEU A 75 14.77 10.82 -5.93
CA LEU A 75 14.48 12.10 -5.28
C LEU A 75 15.77 12.82 -4.86
N ASN A 76 15.74 14.15 -4.90
CA ASN A 76 16.76 14.99 -4.28
C ASN A 76 16.64 14.97 -2.74
N ASP A 77 17.68 15.44 -2.05
CA ASP A 77 17.77 15.41 -0.58
C ASP A 77 16.57 16.08 0.12
N SER A 78 16.10 17.23 -0.39
CA SER A 78 14.95 17.93 0.19
C SER A 78 13.65 17.13 0.04
N ALA A 79 13.45 16.48 -1.10
CA ALA A 79 12.31 15.62 -1.35
C ALA A 79 12.38 14.30 -0.55
N GLN A 80 13.58 13.76 -0.33
CA GLN A 80 13.79 12.60 0.56
C GLN A 80 13.46 12.94 2.02
N GLN A 81 13.89 14.11 2.51
CA GLN A 81 13.53 14.59 3.86
C GLN A 81 12.01 14.79 4.00
N ALA A 82 11.37 15.37 2.98
CA ALA A 82 9.91 15.49 2.91
C ALA A 82 9.19 14.14 2.96
N TYR A 83 9.73 13.13 2.26
CA TYR A 83 9.22 11.77 2.32
C TYR A 83 9.40 11.15 3.72
N GLN A 84 10.55 11.32 4.36
CA GLN A 84 10.80 10.81 5.72
C GLN A 84 9.79 11.36 6.74
N GLN A 85 9.43 12.65 6.64
CA GLN A 85 8.39 13.25 7.50
C GLN A 85 7.01 12.61 7.27
N ARG A 86 6.65 12.32 6.01
CA ARG A 86 5.39 11.61 5.71
C ARG A 86 5.42 10.17 6.20
N GLN A 87 6.57 9.50 6.13
CA GLN A 87 6.74 8.15 6.69
C GLN A 87 6.58 8.13 8.20
N GLN A 88 7.19 9.08 8.92
CA GLN A 88 6.98 9.19 10.37
C GLN A 88 5.51 9.39 10.73
N ARG A 89 4.76 10.17 9.95
CA ARG A 89 3.32 10.32 10.12
C ARG A 89 2.56 9.01 9.92
N ARG A 90 2.93 8.21 8.91
CA ARG A 90 2.33 6.89 8.67
C ARG A 90 2.61 5.92 9.81
N VAL A 91 3.87 5.85 10.26
CA VAL A 91 4.26 5.02 11.41
C VAL A 91 3.48 5.42 12.67
N SER A 92 3.42 6.73 12.99
CA SER A 92 2.64 7.23 14.14
C SER A 92 1.17 6.83 14.04
N GLN A 93 0.54 7.04 12.88
CA GLN A 93 -0.87 6.68 12.70
C GLN A 93 -1.08 5.17 12.83
N TYR A 94 -0.16 4.36 12.30
CA TYR A 94 -0.25 2.90 12.38
C TYR A 94 -0.21 2.40 13.82
N THR A 95 0.70 2.96 14.63
CA THR A 95 0.76 2.71 16.07
C THR A 95 -0.48 3.23 16.81
N ASP A 96 -0.93 4.46 16.52
CA ASP A 96 -2.11 5.07 17.18
C ASP A 96 -3.40 4.28 16.92
N LEU A 97 -3.50 3.65 15.75
CA LEU A 97 -4.62 2.79 15.37
C LEU A 97 -4.48 1.35 15.88
N GLN A 98 -3.42 1.04 16.64
CA GLN A 98 -3.14 -0.27 17.23
C GLN A 98 -3.14 -1.42 16.21
N LEU A 99 -2.64 -1.14 15.00
CA LEU A 99 -2.62 -2.11 13.89
C LEU A 99 -1.41 -3.06 13.94
N VAL A 100 -0.52 -2.91 14.93
CA VAL A 100 0.61 -3.83 15.14
C VAL A 100 0.08 -5.13 15.74
N MET A 101 -0.03 -6.16 14.91
CA MET A 101 -0.65 -7.45 15.24
C MET A 101 0.12 -8.27 16.30
N ASP A 102 1.41 -8.00 16.51
CA ASP A 102 2.32 -8.78 17.37
C ASP A 102 1.89 -8.87 18.85
N GLU A 103 1.01 -7.98 19.33
CA GLU A 103 0.56 -7.95 20.73
C GLU A 103 -0.76 -8.69 21.00
N ILE A 104 -1.51 -9.08 19.96
CA ILE A 104 -2.90 -9.53 20.12
C ILE A 104 -3.02 -11.06 20.11
N PHE A 105 -2.09 -11.75 19.44
CA PHE A 105 -2.12 -13.22 19.32
C PHE A 105 -0.88 -13.89 19.93
N ILE A 106 -1.07 -14.40 21.15
CA ILE A 106 -0.45 -15.58 21.78
C ILE A 106 0.48 -15.27 22.99
N PRO A 107 0.06 -15.67 24.22
CA PRO A 107 0.94 -15.68 25.39
C PRO A 107 2.12 -16.63 25.18
N GLU A 108 3.22 -16.32 25.83
CA GLU A 108 4.51 -17.01 25.87
C GLU A 108 4.40 -18.48 26.38
N ARG A 109 3.75 -19.36 25.61
CA ARG A 109 3.72 -20.80 25.85
C ARG A 109 4.53 -21.51 24.79
N ASP A 110 5.49 -22.30 25.26
CA ASP A 110 6.43 -23.08 24.48
C ASP A 110 5.70 -23.91 23.41
N ALA A 111 5.94 -23.54 22.15
CA ALA A 111 5.24 -24.09 20.99
C ALA A 111 5.55 -25.58 20.79
N VAL A 112 4.53 -26.42 20.96
CA VAL A 112 4.40 -27.70 20.27
C VAL A 112 3.35 -27.47 19.19
N GLU A 113 3.79 -27.20 17.96
CA GLU A 113 2.90 -26.98 16.82
C GLU A 113 2.04 -28.24 16.59
N THR A 114 0.73 -28.15 16.84
CA THR A 114 -0.25 -29.19 16.48
C THR A 114 -1.18 -28.67 15.38
N GLU A 115 -1.69 -29.57 14.54
CA GLU A 115 -2.58 -29.23 13.40
C GLU A 115 -3.85 -28.46 13.86
N ASP A 116 -4.29 -28.67 15.11
CA ASP A 116 -5.47 -28.03 15.70
C ASP A 116 -5.28 -26.52 15.97
N GLU A 117 -4.05 -26.01 16.14
CA GLU A 117 -3.77 -24.57 16.35
C GLU A 117 -3.86 -23.76 15.02
N GLU A 118 -3.89 -24.43 13.86
CA GLU A 118 -3.86 -23.76 12.55
C GLU A 118 -5.24 -23.24 12.08
N ASP A 119 -6.32 -23.90 12.50
CA ASP A 119 -7.71 -23.52 12.17
C ASP A 119 -8.22 -22.38 13.05
N GLU A 120 -7.85 -22.36 14.34
CA GLU A 120 -8.16 -21.24 15.25
C GLU A 120 -7.62 -19.91 14.69
N SER A 121 -6.44 -19.92 14.06
CA SER A 121 -5.78 -18.71 13.56
C SER A 121 -6.49 -17.99 12.39
N LEU A 122 -7.37 -18.66 11.62
CA LEU A 122 -8.10 -18.03 10.51
C LEU A 122 -9.40 -17.35 10.97
N GLU A 123 -10.08 -17.96 11.93
CA GLU A 123 -11.28 -17.39 12.55
C GLU A 123 -10.91 -16.14 13.37
N ASP A 124 -9.80 -16.24 14.08
CA ASP A 124 -9.11 -15.14 14.76
C ASP A 124 -8.75 -13.98 13.83
N ARG A 125 -8.13 -14.29 12.67
CA ARG A 125 -7.84 -13.29 11.63
C ARG A 125 -9.11 -12.58 11.19
N SER A 126 -10.15 -13.34 10.85
CA SER A 126 -11.42 -12.80 10.34
C SER A 126 -12.11 -11.90 11.36
N THR A 127 -12.11 -12.31 12.63
CA THR A 127 -12.68 -11.54 13.75
C THR A 127 -11.92 -10.25 13.97
N TRP A 128 -10.58 -10.32 14.04
CA TRP A 128 -9.75 -9.13 14.22
C TRP A 128 -9.93 -8.12 13.08
N ILE A 129 -10.02 -8.59 11.83
CA ILE A 129 -10.27 -7.71 10.68
C ILE A 129 -11.62 -7.04 10.78
N ALA A 130 -12.68 -7.77 11.14
CA ALA A 130 -14.02 -7.19 11.28
C ALA A 130 -14.04 -6.10 12.36
N GLU A 131 -13.30 -6.29 13.46
CA GLU A 131 -13.19 -5.29 14.54
C GLU A 131 -12.31 -4.08 14.17
N ASN A 132 -11.33 -4.26 13.28
CA ASN A 132 -10.34 -3.25 12.94
C ASN A 132 -10.45 -2.72 11.49
N GLU A 133 -11.52 -3.06 10.77
CA GLU A 133 -11.70 -2.72 9.36
C GLU A 133 -11.59 -1.21 9.11
N ASP A 134 -12.26 -0.41 9.95
CA ASP A 134 -12.22 1.05 9.86
C ASP A 134 -10.80 1.60 10.05
N ASN A 135 -10.05 1.05 11.01
CA ASN A 135 -8.67 1.44 11.28
C ASN A 135 -7.75 1.05 10.11
N LEU A 136 -7.88 -0.18 9.60
CA LEU A 136 -7.15 -0.67 8.43
C LEU A 136 -7.42 0.20 7.20
N ASN A 137 -8.68 0.55 6.95
CA ASN A 137 -9.09 1.41 5.84
C ASN A 137 -8.57 2.84 6.03
N ALA A 138 -8.65 3.40 7.23
CA ALA A 138 -8.13 4.73 7.54
C ALA A 138 -6.61 4.83 7.32
N HIS A 139 -5.86 3.80 7.71
CA HIS A 139 -4.43 3.74 7.47
C HIS A 139 -4.10 3.57 5.99
N ALA A 140 -4.78 2.64 5.31
CA ALA A 140 -4.57 2.40 3.89
C ALA A 140 -4.87 3.63 3.04
N ASN A 141 -5.91 4.39 3.38
CA ASN A 141 -6.22 5.66 2.74
C ASN A 141 -5.08 6.67 2.90
N LEU A 142 -4.46 6.77 4.07
CA LEU A 142 -3.28 7.65 4.27
C LEU A 142 -2.08 7.19 3.42
N VAL A 143 -1.86 5.88 3.32
CA VAL A 143 -0.77 5.32 2.50
C VAL A 143 -1.02 5.56 1.01
N ALA A 144 -2.27 5.47 0.54
CA ALA A 144 -2.66 5.75 -0.84
C ALA A 144 -2.42 7.21 -1.26
N GLU A 145 -2.29 8.14 -0.31
CA GLU A 145 -1.89 9.52 -0.59
C GLU A 145 -0.41 9.65 -0.98
N GLU A 146 0.41 8.62 -0.74
CA GLU A 146 1.81 8.62 -1.14
C GLU A 146 1.95 8.47 -2.65
N GLU A 147 2.81 9.31 -3.23
CA GLU A 147 3.10 9.33 -4.67
C GLU A 147 4.48 8.75 -4.98
N VAL A 148 5.33 8.63 -3.96
CA VAL A 148 6.70 8.14 -4.07
C VAL A 148 6.73 6.66 -3.71
N GLY A 149 7.17 5.85 -4.67
CA GLY A 149 7.45 4.44 -4.44
C GLY A 149 8.78 4.23 -3.72
N THR A 150 8.85 3.22 -2.88
CA THR A 150 10.07 2.78 -2.18
C THR A 150 10.76 1.63 -2.90
N GLY A 151 10.12 1.04 -3.90
CA GLY A 151 10.66 -0.06 -4.67
C GLY A 151 11.88 0.38 -5.46
N ILE A 152 12.98 -0.36 -5.32
CA ILE A 152 14.17 -0.13 -6.15
C ILE A 152 13.89 -0.76 -7.50
N SER A 153 13.90 0.04 -8.57
CA SER A 153 13.72 -0.48 -9.93
C SER A 153 14.95 -1.31 -10.33
N VAL A 154 14.78 -2.62 -10.47
CA VAL A 154 15.89 -3.53 -10.82
C VAL A 154 15.76 -4.01 -12.26
N ARG A 155 16.90 -4.25 -12.92
CA ARG A 155 16.94 -5.04 -14.15
C ARG A 155 17.09 -6.50 -13.74
N VAL A 156 16.08 -7.28 -14.04
CA VAL A 156 16.02 -8.69 -13.66
C VAL A 156 16.43 -9.55 -14.85
N THR A 157 17.08 -10.68 -14.57
CA THR A 157 17.51 -11.61 -15.61
C THR A 157 16.34 -12.45 -16.12
N ASP A 158 16.45 -12.97 -17.35
CA ASP A 158 15.43 -13.85 -17.92
C ASP A 158 15.18 -15.11 -17.07
N GLU A 159 16.16 -15.53 -16.29
CA GLU A 159 16.04 -16.67 -15.37
C GLU A 159 15.18 -16.33 -14.15
N GLU A 160 15.41 -15.17 -13.54
CA GLU A 160 14.64 -14.71 -12.38
C GLU A 160 13.19 -14.38 -12.75
N ASP A 161 12.95 -13.82 -13.94
CA ASP A 161 11.61 -13.60 -14.51
C ASP A 161 10.90 -14.94 -14.73
N ARG A 162 11.59 -15.92 -15.33
CA ARG A 162 11.05 -17.27 -15.53
C ARG A 162 10.70 -17.95 -14.21
N GLU A 163 11.57 -17.84 -13.21
CA GLU A 163 11.35 -18.44 -11.89
C GLU A 163 10.09 -17.88 -11.21
N LEU A 164 9.85 -16.56 -11.32
CA LEU A 164 8.63 -15.93 -10.82
C LEU A 164 7.40 -16.43 -11.59
N MET A 165 7.48 -16.52 -12.92
CA MET A 165 6.39 -17.03 -13.75
C MET A 165 6.10 -18.51 -13.48
N GLU A 166 7.11 -19.32 -13.17
CA GLU A 166 6.96 -20.71 -12.75
C GLU A 166 6.24 -20.83 -11.39
N ARG A 167 6.54 -19.94 -10.43
CA ARG A 167 5.76 -19.87 -9.19
C ARG A 167 4.31 -19.55 -9.50
N LEU A 168 4.05 -18.55 -10.33
CA LEU A 168 2.69 -18.13 -10.67
C LEU A 168 1.89 -19.27 -11.31
N ALA A 169 2.50 -19.96 -12.28
CA ALA A 169 1.89 -21.08 -12.96
C ALA A 169 1.61 -22.26 -12.01
N ARG A 170 2.53 -22.51 -11.05
CA ARG A 170 2.36 -23.55 -10.03
C ARG A 170 1.12 -23.32 -9.16
N GLU A 171 0.84 -22.07 -8.83
CA GLU A 171 -0.32 -21.69 -8.00
C GLU A 171 -1.58 -21.41 -8.82
N GLY A 172 -1.53 -21.58 -10.16
CA GLY A 172 -2.67 -21.38 -11.04
C GLY A 172 -3.06 -19.92 -11.29
N GLY A 173 -2.14 -18.98 -11.09
CA GLY A 173 -2.39 -17.56 -11.33
C GLY A 173 -2.56 -17.24 -12.81
N LYS A 174 -3.45 -16.29 -13.11
CA LYS A 174 -3.77 -15.85 -14.46
C LYS A 174 -2.80 -14.77 -14.93
N SER A 175 -2.81 -14.56 -16.24
CA SER A 175 -2.13 -13.44 -16.91
C SER A 175 -3.15 -12.53 -17.58
N GLY A 176 -2.76 -11.28 -17.80
CA GLY A 176 -3.66 -10.26 -18.35
C GLY A 176 -2.98 -9.02 -18.87
N VAL A 177 -3.78 -8.06 -19.33
CA VAL A 177 -3.31 -6.75 -19.83
C VAL A 177 -2.63 -5.92 -18.75
N VAL A 178 -3.08 -6.05 -17.49
CA VAL A 178 -2.36 -5.57 -16.31
C VAL A 178 -2.22 -6.72 -15.34
N GLN A 179 -0.99 -7.01 -14.92
CA GLN A 179 -0.69 -8.09 -13.99
C GLN A 179 0.37 -7.61 -13.01
N ILE A 180 0.13 -7.80 -11.72
CA ILE A 180 1.01 -7.40 -10.64
C ILE A 180 1.27 -8.65 -9.81
N SER A 181 2.53 -9.09 -9.75
CA SER A 181 2.91 -10.31 -9.04
C SER A 181 3.97 -10.01 -7.99
N LEU A 182 3.72 -10.42 -6.74
CA LEU A 182 4.62 -10.24 -5.60
C LEU A 182 5.22 -11.59 -5.22
N ALA A 183 6.54 -11.71 -5.12
CA ALA A 183 7.21 -12.94 -4.72
C ALA A 183 8.27 -12.68 -3.64
N TRP A 184 8.43 -13.60 -2.70
CA TRP A 184 9.44 -13.56 -1.64
C TRP A 184 9.96 -14.95 -1.31
N ASP A 185 11.01 -15.03 -0.49
CA ASP A 185 11.73 -16.27 -0.19
C ASP A 185 11.72 -16.62 1.31
N ASP A 186 10.56 -16.47 1.93
CA ASP A 186 10.33 -16.74 3.36
C ASP A 186 8.93 -17.39 3.55
N TYR A 187 8.69 -18.02 4.70
CA TYR A 187 7.37 -18.49 5.11
C TYR A 187 6.45 -17.38 5.62
N ASN A 188 6.99 -16.20 5.89
CA ASN A 188 6.24 -15.01 6.30
C ASN A 188 5.07 -14.69 5.37
N ASP A 189 4.06 -14.01 5.91
CA ASP A 189 2.89 -13.52 5.18
C ASP A 189 3.13 -12.07 4.73
N LEU A 190 3.26 -11.87 3.41
CA LEU A 190 3.33 -10.55 2.80
C LEU A 190 2.06 -10.33 2.00
N ASP A 191 1.32 -9.26 2.32
CA ASP A 191 0.09 -8.90 1.64
C ASP A 191 0.35 -7.80 0.59
N MET A 192 -0.17 -7.99 -0.61
CA MET A 192 -0.25 -6.98 -1.65
C MET A 192 -1.54 -6.17 -1.55
N HIS A 193 -1.40 -4.86 -1.67
CA HIS A 193 -2.52 -3.92 -1.77
C HIS A 193 -2.44 -3.15 -3.08
N VAL A 194 -3.47 -3.25 -3.90
CA VAL A 194 -3.57 -2.50 -5.17
C VAL A 194 -4.71 -1.50 -5.08
N PHE A 195 -4.36 -0.21 -5.05
CA PHE A 195 -5.33 0.87 -5.15
C PHE A 195 -5.63 1.12 -6.62
N CYS A 196 -6.88 0.91 -6.99
CA CYS A 196 -7.36 0.91 -8.36
C CYS A 196 -7.85 2.30 -8.77
N PRO A 197 -7.92 2.60 -10.08
CA PRO A 197 -8.51 3.85 -10.58
C PRO A 197 -9.97 4.07 -10.15
N SER A 198 -10.72 3.00 -9.85
CA SER A 198 -12.08 3.11 -9.30
C SER A 198 -12.14 3.72 -7.89
N GLY A 199 -11.00 3.85 -7.21
CA GLY A 199 -10.92 4.24 -5.80
C GLY A 199 -10.99 3.05 -4.83
N GLU A 200 -11.23 1.84 -5.33
CA GLU A 200 -11.21 0.63 -4.50
C GLU A 200 -9.80 0.12 -4.26
N ARG A 201 -9.63 -0.60 -3.16
CA ARG A 201 -8.42 -1.33 -2.82
C ARG A 201 -8.65 -2.82 -3.01
N ILE A 202 -7.85 -3.45 -3.85
CA ILE A 202 -7.76 -4.91 -3.92
C ILE A 202 -6.74 -5.37 -2.89
N TYR A 203 -7.14 -6.31 -2.03
CA TYR A 203 -6.31 -6.97 -1.03
C TYR A 203 -7.03 -8.23 -0.54
N PHE A 204 -6.44 -8.98 0.39
CA PHE A 204 -6.98 -10.27 0.82
C PHE A 204 -8.47 -10.22 1.26
N ASN A 205 -8.96 -9.14 1.89
CA ASN A 205 -10.36 -9.00 2.33
C ASN A 205 -11.29 -8.39 1.26
N ASN A 206 -10.74 -7.83 0.17
CA ASN A 206 -11.49 -7.35 -0.99
C ASN A 206 -10.78 -7.81 -2.27
N ARG A 207 -10.95 -9.08 -2.62
CA ARG A 207 -10.16 -9.71 -3.68
C ARG A 207 -10.57 -9.31 -5.09
N LYS A 208 -11.73 -8.67 -5.27
CA LYS A 208 -12.24 -8.27 -6.59
C LYS A 208 -12.69 -6.81 -6.56
N SER A 209 -12.25 -6.02 -7.52
CA SER A 209 -12.73 -4.66 -7.70
C SER A 209 -13.88 -4.61 -8.71
N VAL A 210 -14.74 -3.58 -8.60
CA VAL A 210 -15.78 -3.28 -9.59
C VAL A 210 -15.20 -2.93 -10.97
N CYS A 211 -13.92 -2.53 -11.01
CA CYS A 211 -13.21 -2.25 -12.25
C CYS A 211 -12.45 -3.46 -12.82
N GLY A 212 -12.80 -4.68 -12.38
CA GLY A 212 -12.41 -5.93 -13.02
C GLY A 212 -11.09 -6.54 -12.56
N GLY A 213 -10.42 -5.94 -11.57
CA GLY A 213 -9.18 -6.49 -11.02
C GLY A 213 -9.48 -7.61 -10.03
N GLU A 214 -8.64 -8.65 -10.02
CA GLU A 214 -8.79 -9.82 -9.15
C GLU A 214 -7.45 -10.19 -8.51
N LEU A 215 -7.41 -10.31 -7.17
CA LEU A 215 -6.36 -11.02 -6.42
C LEU A 215 -6.64 -12.53 -6.52
N ASP A 216 -6.09 -13.18 -7.54
CA ASP A 216 -6.38 -14.57 -7.86
C ASP A 216 -5.48 -15.56 -7.11
N VAL A 217 -4.25 -15.15 -6.80
CA VAL A 217 -3.30 -15.90 -5.94
C VAL A 217 -2.95 -15.06 -4.71
N ASP A 218 -3.14 -15.67 -3.55
CA ASP A 218 -2.80 -15.18 -2.21
C ASP A 218 -2.15 -16.35 -1.48
N MET A 219 -0.92 -16.18 -1.02
CA MET A 219 -0.12 -17.24 -0.43
C MET A 219 0.43 -16.84 0.93
N ASN A 220 0.67 -17.86 1.75
CA ASN A 220 1.28 -17.74 3.07
C ASN A 220 0.43 -17.10 4.18
N VAL A 221 -0.89 -16.91 3.97
CA VAL A 221 -1.89 -16.81 5.06
C VAL A 221 -1.60 -17.83 6.18
N ARG A 222 -1.25 -19.05 5.77
CA ARG A 222 -0.57 -20.07 6.60
C ARG A 222 0.80 -20.35 6.00
N PRO A 223 1.85 -20.64 6.79
CA PRO A 223 3.24 -20.74 6.31
C PRO A 223 3.50 -22.01 5.48
N LYS A 224 2.91 -22.10 4.28
CA LYS A 224 2.89 -23.29 3.43
C LYS A 224 4.13 -23.41 2.55
N SER A 225 4.69 -22.29 2.07
CA SER A 225 5.77 -22.29 1.09
C SER A 225 6.89 -21.33 1.46
N LYS A 226 8.13 -21.69 1.09
CA LYS A 226 9.29 -20.77 1.10
C LYS A 226 9.46 -20.03 -0.22
N LYS A 227 8.66 -20.37 -1.23
CA LYS A 227 8.64 -19.69 -2.52
C LYS A 227 7.22 -19.20 -2.82
N PRO A 228 6.62 -18.41 -1.93
CA PRO A 228 5.28 -17.86 -2.13
C PRO A 228 5.25 -16.85 -3.28
N ILE A 229 4.02 -16.61 -3.75
CA ILE A 229 3.69 -15.60 -4.73
C ILE A 229 2.25 -15.11 -4.49
N GLU A 230 2.00 -13.82 -4.67
CA GLU A 230 0.66 -13.26 -4.84
C GLU A 230 0.50 -12.66 -6.23
N ASN A 231 -0.74 -12.56 -6.71
CA ASN A 231 -1.02 -12.02 -8.03
C ASN A 231 -2.35 -11.26 -8.09
N VAL A 232 -2.31 -10.04 -8.59
CA VAL A 232 -3.48 -9.24 -8.98
C VAL A 232 -3.48 -9.05 -10.48
N VAL A 233 -4.62 -9.29 -11.12
CA VAL A 233 -4.71 -9.30 -12.59
C VAL A 233 -6.00 -8.65 -13.09
N TRP A 234 -5.86 -7.96 -14.22
CA TRP A 234 -6.95 -7.60 -15.14
C TRP A 234 -6.71 -8.37 -16.44
N THR A 235 -7.53 -9.40 -16.70
CA THR A 235 -7.30 -10.35 -17.80
C THR A 235 -7.42 -9.68 -19.16
N ASP A 236 -8.56 -9.02 -19.42
CA ASP A 236 -8.94 -8.57 -20.76
C ASP A 236 -8.84 -7.05 -20.92
N GLU A 237 -9.42 -6.29 -19.99
CA GLU A 237 -9.42 -4.83 -19.99
C GLU A 237 -9.07 -4.29 -18.60
N ALA A 238 -8.25 -3.25 -18.56
CA ALA A 238 -7.90 -2.53 -17.34
C ALA A 238 -8.30 -1.06 -17.48
N PRO A 239 -8.96 -0.45 -16.48
CA PRO A 239 -9.40 0.94 -16.55
C PRO A 239 -8.23 1.91 -16.68
N ASP A 240 -8.44 3.03 -17.37
CA ASP A 240 -7.47 4.13 -17.34
C ASP A 240 -7.46 4.81 -15.97
N GLY A 241 -6.35 5.46 -15.67
CA GLY A 241 -6.13 6.16 -14.42
C GLY A 241 -4.97 5.59 -13.61
N GLU A 242 -4.92 5.97 -12.35
CA GLU A 242 -3.80 5.71 -11.47
C GLU A 242 -3.96 4.40 -10.69
N TYR A 243 -2.89 3.62 -10.70
CA TYR A 243 -2.72 2.40 -9.93
C TYR A 243 -1.58 2.63 -8.93
N LYS A 244 -1.81 2.27 -7.68
CA LYS A 244 -0.77 2.31 -6.64
C LYS A 244 -0.64 0.95 -5.99
N ILE A 245 0.60 0.49 -5.81
CA ILE A 245 0.91 -0.84 -5.32
C ILE A 245 1.66 -0.69 -4.01
N GLY A 246 1.01 -1.09 -2.92
CA GLY A 246 1.60 -1.22 -1.60
C GLY A 246 1.86 -2.68 -1.25
N VAL A 247 2.87 -2.92 -0.43
CA VAL A 247 3.14 -4.23 0.16
C VAL A 247 3.28 -4.07 1.66
N HIS A 248 2.69 -5.00 2.40
CA HIS A 248 2.67 -5.00 3.86
C HIS A 248 3.17 -6.33 4.41
N PHE A 249 4.03 -6.29 5.43
CA PHE A 249 4.45 -7.49 6.14
C PHE A 249 3.42 -7.81 7.23
N TYR A 250 2.37 -8.53 6.82
CA TYR A 250 1.19 -8.79 7.62
C TYR A 250 1.47 -9.66 8.85
N ARG A 251 2.19 -10.78 8.67
CA ARG A 251 2.45 -11.73 9.77
C ARG A 251 3.82 -12.37 9.69
N HIS A 252 4.56 -12.25 10.78
CA HIS A 252 5.76 -13.03 11.03
C HIS A 252 5.40 -14.42 11.58
N HIS A 253 5.59 -15.46 10.76
CA HIS A 253 5.27 -16.83 11.15
C HIS A 253 6.38 -17.42 12.03
N ARG A 254 6.03 -18.16 13.09
CA ARG A 254 6.97 -18.80 14.02
C ARG A 254 7.60 -20.10 13.47
N LYS A 255 8.00 -20.12 12.19
CA LYS A 255 8.70 -21.27 11.59
C LYS A 255 10.21 -21.15 11.70
N ARG A 256 10.91 -22.28 11.65
CA ARG A 256 12.37 -22.29 11.72
C ARG A 256 12.99 -21.51 10.54
N ARG A 257 13.85 -20.54 10.86
CA ARG A 257 14.58 -19.65 9.92
C ARG A 257 13.75 -18.54 9.27
N THR A 258 12.52 -18.28 9.71
CA THR A 258 11.82 -17.03 9.36
C THR A 258 12.52 -15.85 10.01
N LYS A 259 12.46 -14.69 9.36
CA LYS A 259 13.09 -13.45 9.83
C LYS A 259 12.04 -12.36 9.99
N LYS A 260 12.29 -11.42 10.92
CA LYS A 260 11.50 -10.18 11.06
C LYS A 260 11.73 -9.17 9.94
N THR A 261 12.67 -9.42 9.04
CA THR A 261 12.82 -8.69 7.79
C THR A 261 12.64 -9.64 6.60
N CYS A 262 11.95 -9.20 5.56
CA CYS A 262 11.66 -10.00 4.39
C CYS A 262 11.94 -9.21 3.12
N GLN A 263 12.78 -9.77 2.25
CA GLN A 263 13.01 -9.23 0.92
C GLN A 263 11.91 -9.70 -0.02
N PHE A 264 11.51 -8.85 -0.95
CA PHE A 264 10.50 -9.16 -1.95
C PHE A 264 10.92 -8.68 -3.34
N ARG A 265 10.30 -9.30 -4.34
CA ARG A 265 10.32 -8.90 -5.75
C ARG A 265 8.89 -8.62 -6.19
N LEU A 266 8.67 -7.50 -6.85
CA LEU A 266 7.39 -7.09 -7.40
C LEU A 266 7.54 -6.91 -8.91
N ARG A 267 6.72 -7.63 -9.67
CA ARG A 267 6.67 -7.57 -11.12
C ARG A 267 5.35 -6.93 -11.57
N VAL A 268 5.44 -5.86 -12.34
CA VAL A 268 4.31 -5.11 -12.88
C VAL A 268 4.32 -5.20 -14.41
N VAL A 269 3.37 -5.92 -14.97
CA VAL A 269 3.10 -5.98 -16.41
C VAL A 269 1.99 -5.01 -16.77
N THR A 270 2.23 -4.23 -17.82
CA THR A 270 1.26 -3.30 -18.41
C THR A 270 1.34 -3.43 -19.92
N TYR A 271 0.29 -3.95 -20.56
CA TYR A 271 0.18 -4.17 -22.01
C TYR A 271 1.45 -4.80 -22.62
N GLY A 272 1.92 -5.89 -22.01
CA GLY A 272 3.11 -6.64 -22.44
C GLY A 272 4.46 -6.06 -22.01
N GLN A 273 4.50 -4.90 -21.35
CA GLN A 273 5.73 -4.34 -20.78
C GLN A 273 5.84 -4.69 -19.30
N ALA A 274 6.86 -5.47 -18.95
CA ALA A 274 7.20 -5.79 -17.57
C ALA A 274 8.14 -4.73 -16.97
N LYS A 275 7.91 -4.38 -15.71
CA LYS A 275 8.80 -3.59 -14.87
C LYS A 275 8.91 -4.25 -13.51
N GLU A 276 10.13 -4.34 -12.99
CA GLU A 276 10.41 -5.05 -11.75
C GLU A 276 11.01 -4.13 -10.70
N TYR A 277 10.60 -4.39 -9.46
CA TYR A 277 11.00 -3.67 -8.27
C TYR A 277 11.42 -4.67 -7.20
N SER A 278 12.44 -4.35 -6.43
CA SER A 278 12.82 -5.09 -5.23
C SER A 278 12.76 -4.20 -4.01
N GLY A 279 12.51 -4.79 -2.85
CA GLY A 279 12.59 -4.07 -1.59
C GLY A 279 12.73 -5.01 -0.41
N GLU A 280 12.77 -4.42 0.78
CA GLU A 280 12.79 -5.12 2.05
C GLU A 280 11.73 -4.50 2.96
N LEU A 281 11.03 -5.34 3.71
CA LEU A 281 10.04 -4.94 4.70
C LEU A 281 10.44 -5.47 6.07
N THR A 282 10.09 -4.74 7.12
CA THR A 282 10.25 -5.18 8.51
C THR A 282 8.88 -5.44 9.12
N HIS A 283 8.75 -6.51 9.89
CA HIS A 283 7.52 -6.82 10.60
C HIS A 283 7.18 -5.72 11.60
N GLY A 284 5.91 -5.32 11.64
CA GLY A 284 5.41 -4.24 12.50
C GLY A 284 5.51 -2.84 11.89
N ASP A 285 6.22 -2.67 10.78
CA ASP A 285 6.19 -1.42 10.02
C ASP A 285 4.86 -1.29 9.26
N PRO A 286 4.37 -0.05 9.05
CA PRO A 286 3.20 0.18 8.21
C PRO A 286 3.42 -0.28 6.77
N MET A 287 2.31 -0.48 6.06
CA MET A 287 2.33 -0.75 4.62
C MET A 287 3.22 0.25 3.86
N SER A 288 4.11 -0.29 3.03
CA SER A 288 5.01 0.51 2.20
C SER A 288 4.44 0.68 0.80
N MET A 289 4.40 1.92 0.31
CA MET A 289 4.09 2.21 -1.09
C MET A 289 5.29 1.80 -1.95
N ILE A 290 5.15 0.80 -2.80
CA ILE A 290 6.27 0.26 -3.59
C ILE A 290 6.40 1.00 -4.90
N THR A 291 5.30 1.17 -5.64
CA THR A 291 5.31 1.89 -6.91
C THR A 291 3.91 2.35 -7.31
N SER A 292 3.84 3.21 -8.32
CA SER A 292 2.59 3.60 -8.96
C SER A 292 2.78 3.76 -10.46
N PHE A 293 1.69 3.62 -11.20
CA PHE A 293 1.65 3.93 -12.62
C PHE A 293 0.27 4.46 -13.04
N ILE A 294 0.24 5.22 -14.11
CA ILE A 294 -0.97 5.76 -14.72
C ILE A 294 -1.09 5.16 -16.12
N LEU A 295 -2.25 4.57 -16.39
CA LEU A 295 -2.66 4.17 -17.73
C LEU A 295 -3.45 5.31 -18.35
N ILE A 296 -3.04 5.71 -19.55
CA ILE A 296 -3.72 6.76 -20.33
C ILE A 296 -4.07 6.14 -21.69
N LYS A 297 -5.34 6.27 -22.09
CA LYS A 297 -5.76 5.93 -23.45
C LYS A 297 -4.94 6.74 -24.46
N PRO A 298 -4.47 6.11 -25.54
CA PRO A 298 -3.96 6.89 -26.66
C PRO A 298 -5.09 7.79 -27.17
N ASP A 299 -4.79 9.05 -27.50
CA ASP A 299 -5.76 9.94 -28.13
C ASP A 299 -6.36 9.22 -29.35
N GLU A 300 -7.68 9.11 -29.41
CA GLU A 300 -8.35 8.70 -30.64
C GLU A 300 -8.09 9.83 -31.64
N GLU A 301 -7.23 9.58 -32.64
CA GLU A 301 -7.09 10.50 -33.77
C GLU A 301 -8.49 10.63 -34.41
N GLU A 302 -9.15 11.79 -34.19
CA GLU A 302 -10.37 12.21 -34.89
C GLU A 302 -10.15 12.30 -36.41
#